data_AF-A0A6G4VKH6-F1
#
_entry.id   AF-A0A6G4VKH6-F1
#
_cell.length_a   1.000
_cell.length_b   1.000
_cell.length_c   1.000
_cell.angle_alpha   90.00
_cell.angle_beta   90.00
_cell.angle_gamma   90.00
#
_symmetry.space_group_name_H-M   'P 1'
#
loop_
_entity.id
_entity.type
_entity.pdbx_description
1 polymer ?
#
loop_
_entity_poly.entity_id
_entity_poly.type
_entity_poly.pdbx_seq_one_letter_code
_entity_poly.pdbx_strand_id
1 'polypeptide(L)'
;MTEQVLEALRDAINSHEPQQVAACFTDDYALERPLRPHESFVGNEKVQQTWTGMFGQLPDLRAEILRSVRDGEEIWSEWEMRGTNPKNEPTLLRGPVIVTERDGRINWARFYLDPVSHAGQTSITVSEVVEAAADTVFELLADPSRHREIDASGTIRGHKTDNAITAVGDSFVMAMHNDMFGDYIIENHVVVCEPGRAVGWAPGRPGERPLGHRYVWRLEPLGDNRTKVTQTYDWSAITDAPAIPHLPVRSEDELTESIRLIGPALT
;
A
#
# COMPACT_ATOMS: atom_id res chain seq x y z
N MET A 1 25.06 8.18 -5.71
CA MET A 1 25.71 7.98 -4.40
C MET A 1 24.62 8.14 -3.37
N THR A 2 24.44 7.19 -2.46
CA THR A 2 23.33 7.27 -1.50
C THR A 2 23.67 8.22 -0.37
N GLU A 3 22.71 9.06 0.01
CA GLU A 3 22.90 10.14 0.98
C GLU A 3 22.57 9.62 2.38
N GLN A 4 23.61 9.31 3.16
CA GLN A 4 23.48 8.62 4.46
C GLN A 4 22.48 9.30 5.41
N VAL A 5 22.45 10.64 5.43
CA VAL A 5 21.50 11.40 6.27
C VAL A 5 20.04 11.16 5.88
N LEU A 6 19.75 11.00 4.58
CA LEU A 6 18.40 10.70 4.11
C LEU A 6 18.04 9.24 4.38
N GLU A 7 18.99 8.31 4.22
CA GLU A 7 18.78 6.90 4.57
C GLU A 7 18.49 6.72 6.06
N ALA A 8 19.25 7.41 6.92
CA ALA A 8 19.01 7.42 8.36
C ALA A 8 17.61 7.95 8.70
N LEU A 9 17.17 9.04 8.05
CA LEU A 9 15.82 9.55 8.22
C LEU A 9 14.76 8.54 7.75
N ARG A 10 14.94 7.95 6.56
CA ARG A 10 14.03 6.93 6.02
C ARG A 10 13.90 5.74 6.98
N ASP A 11 15.03 5.24 7.47
CA ASP A 11 15.06 4.07 8.36
C ASP A 11 14.47 4.40 9.73
N ALA A 12 14.71 5.61 10.25
CA ALA A 12 14.06 6.10 11.46
C ALA A 12 12.53 6.22 11.29
N ILE A 13 12.05 6.72 10.14
CA ILE A 13 10.60 6.77 9.86
C ILE A 13 10.02 5.35 9.82
N ASN A 14 10.70 4.42 9.15
CA ASN A 14 10.28 3.02 9.03
C ASN A 14 10.45 2.21 10.32
N SER A 15 11.07 2.78 11.36
CA SER A 15 11.13 2.18 12.70
C SER A 15 9.87 2.43 13.53
N HIS A 16 9.02 3.39 13.10
CA HIS A 16 7.82 3.84 13.82
C HIS A 16 8.08 4.42 15.21
N GLU A 17 9.33 4.80 15.52
CA GLU A 17 9.74 5.41 16.79
C GLU A 17 9.98 6.93 16.61
N PRO A 18 9.08 7.82 17.07
CA PRO A 18 9.21 9.27 16.89
C PRO A 18 10.54 9.86 17.40
N GLN A 19 11.10 9.26 18.45
CA GLN A 19 12.36 9.66 19.06
C GLN A 19 13.55 9.39 18.12
N GLN A 20 13.51 8.28 17.37
CA GLN A 20 14.54 7.98 16.38
C GLN A 20 14.47 8.98 15.23
N VAL A 21 13.26 9.36 14.81
CA VAL A 21 13.08 10.38 13.78
C VAL A 21 13.62 11.73 14.26
N ALA A 22 13.29 12.13 15.49
CA ALA A 22 13.78 13.37 16.08
C ALA A 22 15.32 13.40 16.17
N ALA A 23 15.97 12.27 16.46
CA ALA A 23 17.42 12.16 16.53
C ALA A 23 18.15 12.45 15.20
N CYS A 24 17.45 12.37 14.06
CA CYS A 24 18.01 12.71 12.74
C CYS A 24 18.19 14.23 12.53
N PHE A 25 17.63 15.08 13.40
CA PHE A 25 17.62 16.53 13.24
C PHE A 25 18.45 17.22 14.33
N THR A 26 19.00 18.40 14.03
CA THR A 26 19.69 19.23 15.02
C THR A 26 18.70 19.95 15.95
N ASP A 27 19.17 20.43 17.10
CA ASP A 27 18.33 21.13 18.09
C ASP A 27 17.72 22.43 17.53
N ASP A 28 18.46 23.13 16.68
CA ASP A 28 18.09 24.36 15.96
C ASP A 28 17.43 24.10 14.59
N TYR A 29 17.01 22.87 14.32
CA TYR A 29 16.42 22.48 13.04
C TYR A 29 15.28 23.42 12.62
N ALA A 30 15.27 23.82 11.35
CA ALA A 30 14.20 24.62 10.76
C ALA A 30 13.46 23.86 9.65
N LEU A 31 12.15 23.70 9.80
CA LEU A 31 11.25 23.18 8.76
C LEU A 31 10.53 24.32 8.05
N GLU A 32 10.61 24.34 6.73
CA GLU A 32 9.80 25.19 5.84
C GLU A 32 8.72 24.39 5.11
N ARG A 33 7.48 24.90 5.12
CA ARG A 33 6.32 24.35 4.39
C ARG A 33 5.78 25.40 3.40
N PRO A 34 6.36 25.54 2.20
CA PRO A 34 6.02 26.65 1.29
C PRO A 34 4.54 26.71 0.90
N LEU A 35 3.88 25.56 0.74
CA LEU A 35 2.46 25.48 0.40
C LEU A 35 1.53 25.68 1.61
N ARG A 36 2.07 25.55 2.83
CA ARG A 36 1.35 25.75 4.10
C ARG A 36 2.24 26.46 5.13
N PRO A 37 2.59 27.75 4.94
CA PRO A 37 3.64 28.40 5.74
C PRO A 37 3.37 28.40 7.25
N HIS A 38 2.10 28.37 7.67
CA HIS A 38 1.69 28.27 9.07
C HIS A 38 2.06 26.93 9.75
N GLU A 39 2.42 25.91 8.98
CA GLU A 39 2.94 24.61 9.46
C GLU A 39 4.47 24.61 9.66
N SER A 40 5.17 25.69 9.28
CA SER A 40 6.63 25.82 9.43
C SER A 40 7.02 26.03 10.90
N PHE A 41 8.19 25.54 11.32
CA PHE A 41 8.67 25.72 12.70
C PHE A 41 10.19 25.60 12.82
N VAL A 42 10.71 26.05 13.96
CA VAL A 42 12.10 25.86 14.40
C VAL A 42 12.12 25.07 15.70
N GLY A 43 13.08 24.16 15.85
CA GLY A 43 13.33 23.38 17.05
C GLY A 43 13.01 21.89 16.91
N ASN A 44 13.86 21.05 17.50
CA ASN A 44 13.72 19.59 17.46
C ASN A 44 12.50 19.06 18.24
N GLU A 45 12.11 19.72 19.34
CA GLU A 45 10.99 19.27 20.20
C GLU A 45 9.67 19.08 19.43
N LYS A 46 9.43 19.92 18.42
CA LYS A 46 8.25 19.82 17.55
C LYS A 46 8.31 18.64 16.59
N VAL A 47 9.51 18.20 16.19
CA VAL A 47 9.69 17.06 15.27
C VAL A 47 9.07 15.80 15.88
N GLN A 48 9.45 15.47 17.13
CA GLN A 48 8.92 14.28 17.80
C GLN A 48 7.38 14.33 17.92
N GLN A 49 6.82 15.49 18.28
CA GLN A 49 5.37 15.67 18.41
C GLN A 49 4.65 15.47 17.06
N THR A 50 5.17 16.07 15.98
CA THR A 50 4.63 15.90 14.63
C THR A 50 4.65 14.44 14.19
N TRP A 51 5.77 13.74 14.38
CA TRP A 51 5.89 12.33 13.99
C TRP A 51 5.05 11.39 14.86
N THR A 52 4.87 11.70 16.15
CA THR A 52 3.89 11.00 17.00
C THR A 52 2.48 11.10 16.43
N GLY A 53 2.07 12.30 16.01
CA GLY A 53 0.78 12.51 15.34
C GLY A 53 0.68 11.76 14.01
N MET A 54 1.75 11.76 13.20
CA MET A 54 1.79 11.06 11.92
C MET A 54 1.60 9.55 12.09
N PHE A 55 2.35 8.90 12.99
CA PHE A 55 2.20 7.46 13.24
C PHE A 55 0.86 7.10 13.89
N GLY A 56 0.26 8.02 14.67
CA GLY A 56 -1.10 7.85 15.16
C GLY A 56 -2.15 7.83 14.05
N GLN A 57 -1.92 8.56 12.95
CA GLN A 57 -2.82 8.58 11.78
C GLN A 57 -2.51 7.47 10.77
N LEU A 58 -1.24 7.11 10.61
CA LEU A 58 -0.75 6.10 9.67
C LEU A 58 0.15 5.10 10.44
N PRO A 59 -0.42 4.12 11.17
CA PRO A 59 0.35 3.22 12.03
C PRO A 59 1.28 2.27 11.28
N ASP A 60 0.99 1.99 10.00
CA ASP A 60 1.75 1.13 9.09
C ASP A 60 2.59 1.95 8.09
N LEU A 61 2.85 3.24 8.40
CA LEU A 61 3.56 4.15 7.49
C LEU A 61 4.91 3.57 7.04
N ARG A 62 5.16 3.57 5.74
CA ARG A 62 6.44 3.17 5.15
C ARG A 62 6.93 4.23 4.19
N ALA A 63 8.13 4.74 4.43
CA ALA A 63 8.80 5.76 3.63
C ALA A 63 9.89 5.16 2.74
N GLU A 64 9.97 5.67 1.51
CA GLU A 64 10.96 5.30 0.52
C GLU A 64 11.49 6.55 -0.20
N ILE A 65 12.79 6.54 -0.48
CA ILE A 65 13.45 7.57 -1.29
C ILE A 65 13.54 7.02 -2.70
N LEU A 66 12.87 7.68 -3.65
CA LEU A 66 12.82 7.23 -5.03
C LEU A 66 14.10 7.62 -5.80
N ARG A 67 14.62 8.80 -5.51
CA ARG A 67 15.86 9.34 -6.07
C ARG A 67 16.34 10.51 -5.22
N SER A 68 17.64 10.77 -5.25
CA SER A 68 18.24 11.95 -4.65
C SER A 68 19.41 12.47 -5.47
N VAL A 69 19.74 13.74 -5.28
CA VAL A 69 20.90 14.41 -5.83
C VAL A 69 21.35 15.50 -4.87
N ARG A 70 22.66 15.68 -4.73
CA ARG A 70 23.25 16.77 -3.96
C ARG A 70 23.67 17.90 -4.89
N ASP A 71 23.31 19.13 -4.54
CA ASP A 71 23.72 20.36 -5.20
C ASP A 71 24.22 21.36 -4.16
N GLY A 72 25.55 21.51 -4.07
CA GLY A 72 26.18 22.25 -3.00
C GLY A 72 25.90 21.66 -1.62
N GLU A 73 25.37 22.48 -0.72
CA GLU A 73 24.98 22.09 0.65
C GLU A 73 23.59 21.43 0.70
N GLU A 74 22.78 21.59 -0.35
CA GLU A 74 21.43 21.05 -0.41
C GLU A 74 21.41 19.63 -0.97
N ILE A 75 20.57 18.80 -0.37
CA ILE A 75 20.24 17.47 -0.85
C ILE A 75 18.78 17.48 -1.28
N TRP A 76 18.57 17.30 -2.57
CA TRP A 76 17.26 17.14 -3.18
C TRP A 76 16.90 15.67 -3.21
N SER A 77 15.66 15.36 -2.84
CA SER A 77 15.18 13.98 -2.82
C SER A 77 13.70 13.90 -3.16
N GLU A 78 13.30 12.87 -3.89
CA GLU A 78 11.88 12.55 -4.10
C GLU A 78 11.48 11.42 -3.16
N TRP A 79 10.43 11.66 -2.39
CA TRP A 79 9.93 10.74 -1.38
C TRP A 79 8.56 10.20 -1.74
N GLU A 80 8.33 8.98 -1.29
CA GLU A 80 7.03 8.35 -1.25
C GLU A 80 6.80 7.77 0.14
N MET A 81 5.65 8.05 0.73
CA MET A 81 5.24 7.45 2.01
C MET A 81 3.85 6.83 1.86
N ARG A 82 3.74 5.57 2.25
CA ARG A 82 2.53 4.75 2.11
C ARG A 82 2.04 4.35 3.49
N GLY A 83 0.74 4.43 3.73
CA GLY A 83 0.14 3.92 4.95
C GLY A 83 -1.36 3.72 4.77
N THR A 84 -2.03 3.31 5.84
CA THR A 84 -3.46 3.07 5.91
C THR A 84 -4.04 4.02 6.96
N ASN A 85 -5.01 4.84 6.57
CA ASN A 85 -5.62 5.82 7.47
C ASN A 85 -6.61 5.14 8.46
N PRO A 86 -7.15 5.85 9.47
CA PRO A 86 -8.07 5.26 10.45
C PRO A 86 -9.40 4.75 9.87
N LYS A 87 -9.74 5.12 8.64
CA LYS A 87 -10.88 4.56 7.89
C LYS A 87 -10.54 3.30 7.11
N ASN A 88 -9.31 2.81 7.26
CA ASN A 88 -8.75 1.68 6.52
C ASN A 88 -8.62 1.95 5.01
N GLU A 89 -8.43 3.21 4.62
CA GLU A 89 -8.19 3.62 3.24
C GLU A 89 -6.68 3.79 3.00
N PRO A 90 -6.13 3.28 1.87
CA PRO A 90 -4.75 3.55 1.50
C PRO A 90 -4.49 5.06 1.39
N THR A 91 -3.38 5.51 1.94
CA THR A 91 -2.91 6.89 1.87
C THR A 91 -1.50 6.90 1.30
N LEU A 92 -1.29 7.76 0.30
CA LEU A 92 -0.03 7.94 -0.39
C LEU A 92 0.37 9.41 -0.29
N LEU A 93 1.53 9.69 0.31
CA LEU A 93 2.16 11.00 0.33
C LEU A 93 3.32 10.97 -0.66
N ARG A 94 3.41 11.96 -1.54
CA ARG A 94 4.54 12.10 -2.47
C ARG A 94 4.97 13.55 -2.59
N GLY A 95 6.24 13.73 -2.93
CA GLY A 95 6.78 15.05 -3.21
C GLY A 95 8.27 15.15 -2.92
N PRO A 96 8.89 16.25 -3.36
CA PRO A 96 10.28 16.52 -3.06
C PRO A 96 10.47 16.96 -1.60
N VAL A 97 11.61 16.56 -1.06
CA VAL A 97 12.16 17.04 0.20
C VAL A 97 13.56 17.55 -0.09
N ILE A 98 13.83 18.78 0.34
CA ILE A 98 15.14 19.42 0.23
C ILE A 98 15.67 19.55 1.65
N VAL A 99 16.89 19.13 1.90
CA VAL A 99 17.52 19.25 3.23
C VAL A 99 18.92 19.83 3.12
N THR A 100 19.40 20.41 4.19
CA THR A 100 20.84 20.58 4.44
C THR A 100 21.26 19.76 5.64
N GLU A 101 22.55 19.48 5.72
CA GLU A 101 23.14 18.60 6.71
C GLU A 101 24.26 19.31 7.48
N ARG A 102 24.30 19.08 8.79
CA ARG A 102 25.40 19.49 9.67
C ARG A 102 25.72 18.37 10.64
N ASP A 103 26.96 17.89 10.60
CA ASP A 103 27.48 16.80 11.45
C ASP A 103 26.61 15.52 11.41
N GLY A 104 26.21 15.08 10.22
CA GLY A 104 25.41 13.85 10.05
C GLY A 104 23.92 14.00 10.39
N ARG A 105 23.45 15.23 10.71
CA ARG A 105 22.06 15.52 11.08
C ARG A 105 21.48 16.63 10.21
N ILE A 106 20.17 16.59 10.03
CA ILE A 106 19.42 17.58 9.24
C ILE A 106 19.24 18.85 10.08
N ASN A 107 19.79 19.97 9.62
CA ASN A 107 19.64 21.27 10.29
C ASN A 107 18.60 22.18 9.63
N TRP A 108 18.21 21.90 8.38
CA TRP A 108 17.14 22.62 7.71
C TRP A 108 16.47 21.70 6.69
N ALA A 109 15.16 21.85 6.50
CA ALA A 109 14.44 21.15 5.44
C ALA A 109 13.28 21.97 4.87
N ARG A 110 12.97 21.69 3.61
CA ARG A 110 11.78 22.17 2.91
C ARG A 110 10.97 20.99 2.40
N PHE A 111 9.73 20.86 2.90
CA PHE A 111 8.88 19.70 2.61
C PHE A 111 7.74 20.07 1.66
N TYR A 112 7.70 19.41 0.50
CA TYR A 112 6.59 19.47 -0.46
C TYR A 112 5.79 18.17 -0.53
N LEU A 113 5.99 17.28 0.43
CA LEU A 113 5.17 16.08 0.60
C LEU A 113 3.70 16.47 0.80
N ASP A 114 2.84 15.89 -0.03
CA ASP A 114 1.39 16.05 0.06
C ASP A 114 0.64 14.77 -0.31
N PRO A 115 -0.60 14.60 0.17
CA PRO A 115 -1.45 13.49 -0.24
C PRO A 115 -1.63 13.50 -1.76
N VAL A 116 -1.33 12.36 -2.38
CA VAL A 116 -1.75 12.08 -3.74
C VAL A 116 -3.27 12.02 -3.75
N SER A 117 -3.88 12.77 -4.64
CA SER A 117 -5.33 12.76 -4.84
C SER A 117 -5.66 12.45 -6.30
N HIS A 118 -6.78 11.77 -6.48
CA HIS A 118 -7.35 11.45 -7.79
C HIS A 118 -8.70 12.13 -7.92
N ALA A 119 -9.03 12.54 -9.13
CA ALA A 119 -10.39 12.97 -9.43
C ALA A 119 -11.28 11.75 -9.69
N GLY A 120 -12.49 11.76 -9.11
CA GLY A 120 -13.49 10.72 -9.36
C GLY A 120 -13.34 9.48 -8.48
N GLN A 121 -13.94 8.37 -8.92
CA GLN A 121 -13.94 7.11 -8.21
C GLN A 121 -12.57 6.43 -8.29
N THR A 122 -12.10 5.91 -7.15
CA THR A 122 -10.82 5.19 -7.03
C THR A 122 -10.95 3.79 -6.47
N SER A 123 -12.17 3.34 -6.22
CA SER A 123 -12.44 1.99 -5.73
C SER A 123 -13.84 1.49 -6.12
N ILE A 124 -13.97 0.18 -6.29
CA ILE A 124 -15.23 -0.54 -6.40
C ILE A 124 -15.34 -1.50 -5.22
N THR A 125 -16.52 -1.59 -4.60
CA THR A 125 -16.80 -2.53 -3.51
C THR A 125 -18.15 -3.19 -3.74
N VAL A 126 -18.19 -4.51 -3.64
CA VAL A 126 -19.39 -5.33 -3.77
C VAL A 126 -19.50 -6.30 -2.60
N SER A 127 -20.71 -6.74 -2.29
CA SER A 127 -20.95 -7.74 -1.25
C SER A 127 -22.00 -8.74 -1.68
N GLU A 128 -21.76 -10.02 -1.41
CA GLU A 128 -22.72 -11.12 -1.61
C GLU A 128 -22.68 -12.07 -0.41
N VAL A 129 -23.74 -12.86 -0.22
CA VAL A 129 -23.77 -13.91 0.81
C VAL A 129 -23.43 -15.25 0.17
N VAL A 130 -22.49 -15.96 0.78
CA VAL A 130 -22.07 -17.31 0.40
C VAL A 130 -22.53 -18.30 1.48
N GLU A 131 -23.07 -19.43 1.05
CA GLU A 131 -23.50 -20.55 1.90
C GLU A 131 -22.31 -21.42 2.34
N ALA A 132 -21.30 -20.79 2.94
CA ALA A 132 -20.17 -21.45 3.58
C ALA A 132 -19.72 -20.70 4.84
N ALA A 133 -19.12 -21.42 5.79
CA ALA A 133 -18.47 -20.83 6.96
C ALA A 133 -17.30 -19.92 6.56
N ALA A 134 -17.08 -18.85 7.34
CA ALA A 134 -16.06 -17.86 7.02
C ALA A 134 -14.65 -18.44 6.99
N ASP A 135 -14.34 -19.43 7.83
CA ASP A 135 -13.04 -20.12 7.83
C ASP A 135 -12.83 -20.90 6.53
N THR A 136 -13.86 -21.60 6.03
CA THR A 136 -13.79 -22.32 4.74
C THR A 136 -13.62 -21.37 3.56
N VAL A 137 -14.32 -20.24 3.55
CA VAL A 137 -14.15 -19.20 2.53
C VAL A 137 -12.74 -18.60 2.62
N PHE A 138 -12.24 -18.35 3.84
CA PHE A 138 -10.90 -17.82 4.05
C PHE A 138 -9.83 -18.79 3.54
N GLU A 139 -9.94 -20.09 3.84
CA GLU A 139 -9.00 -21.12 3.36
C GLU A 139 -8.90 -21.15 1.83
N LEU A 140 -10.03 -21.03 1.12
CA LEU A 140 -10.05 -20.90 -0.34
C LEU A 140 -9.32 -19.63 -0.81
N LEU A 141 -9.63 -18.48 -0.22
CA LEU A 141 -9.04 -17.19 -0.60
C LEU A 141 -7.55 -17.11 -0.25
N ALA A 142 -7.12 -17.80 0.81
CA ALA A 142 -5.75 -17.86 1.27
C ALA A 142 -4.90 -18.87 0.50
N ASP A 143 -5.47 -19.66 -0.42
CA ASP A 143 -4.75 -20.66 -1.22
C ASP A 143 -4.57 -20.17 -2.68
N PRO A 144 -3.39 -19.63 -3.05
CA PRO A 144 -3.11 -19.19 -4.42
C PRO A 144 -3.30 -20.27 -5.48
N SER A 145 -3.17 -21.55 -5.11
CA SER A 145 -3.33 -22.65 -6.06
C SER A 145 -4.77 -22.75 -6.59
N ARG A 146 -5.72 -22.24 -5.80
CA ARG A 146 -7.17 -22.27 -6.05
C ARG A 146 -7.74 -20.97 -6.61
N HIS A 147 -6.93 -19.90 -6.71
CA HIS A 147 -7.41 -18.59 -7.16
C HIS A 147 -8.02 -18.60 -8.56
N ARG A 148 -7.65 -19.56 -9.42
CA ARG A 148 -8.28 -19.74 -10.74
C ARG A 148 -9.76 -20.13 -10.65
N GLU A 149 -10.17 -20.82 -9.59
CA GLU A 149 -11.56 -21.26 -9.38
C GLU A 149 -12.50 -20.07 -9.14
N ILE A 150 -11.97 -18.94 -8.66
CA ILE A 150 -12.72 -17.72 -8.33
C ILE A 150 -12.36 -16.53 -9.23
N ASP A 151 -11.67 -16.77 -10.35
CA ASP A 151 -11.25 -15.71 -11.27
C ASP A 151 -12.31 -15.43 -12.35
N ALA A 152 -13.19 -14.47 -12.08
CA ALA A 152 -14.18 -14.03 -13.06
C ALA A 152 -13.55 -13.26 -14.25
N SER A 153 -12.33 -12.73 -14.10
CA SER A 153 -11.66 -12.01 -15.21
C SER A 153 -11.11 -12.98 -16.28
N GLY A 154 -10.99 -14.26 -15.94
CA GLY A 154 -10.44 -15.29 -16.83
C GLY A 154 -8.98 -15.06 -17.22
N THR A 155 -8.25 -14.23 -16.47
CA THR A 155 -6.85 -13.88 -16.76
C THR A 155 -5.86 -14.83 -16.08
N ILE A 156 -6.24 -15.52 -15.01
CA ILE A 156 -5.37 -16.46 -14.31
C ILE A 156 -5.23 -17.75 -15.13
N ARG A 157 -3.97 -18.14 -15.38
CA ARG A 157 -3.60 -19.39 -16.07
C ARG A 157 -3.04 -20.44 -15.12
N GLY A 158 -2.44 -20.01 -14.00
CA GLY A 158 -1.98 -20.89 -12.94
C GLY A 158 -1.25 -20.14 -11.84
N HIS A 159 -0.72 -20.88 -10.87
CA HIS A 159 0.13 -20.38 -9.80
C HIS A 159 1.59 -20.81 -10.03
N LYS A 160 2.52 -20.10 -9.43
CA LYS A 160 3.95 -20.46 -9.34
C LYS A 160 4.44 -20.60 -7.90
N THR A 161 3.57 -20.31 -6.94
CA THR A 161 3.83 -20.41 -5.50
C THR A 161 2.83 -21.39 -4.91
N ASP A 162 3.33 -22.40 -4.19
CA ASP A 162 2.49 -23.47 -3.63
C ASP A 162 2.09 -23.21 -2.16
N ASN A 163 2.65 -22.17 -1.54
CA ASN A 163 2.38 -21.85 -0.15
C ASN A 163 1.08 -21.05 -0.02
N ALA A 164 0.26 -21.42 0.96
CA ALA A 164 -0.87 -20.62 1.40
C ALA A 164 -0.41 -19.30 2.03
N ILE A 165 -1.28 -18.30 1.96
CA ILE A 165 -1.13 -17.00 2.63
C ILE A 165 -1.34 -17.20 4.13
N THR A 166 -0.37 -16.78 4.93
CA THR A 166 -0.39 -16.96 6.40
C THR A 166 -0.27 -15.64 7.16
N ALA A 167 0.38 -14.63 6.59
CA ALA A 167 0.59 -13.34 7.24
C ALA A 167 0.72 -12.19 6.23
N VAL A 168 0.58 -10.97 6.75
CA VAL A 168 1.00 -9.76 6.02
C VAL A 168 2.50 -9.84 5.75
N GLY A 169 2.92 -9.48 4.53
CA GLY A 169 4.30 -9.58 4.07
C GLY A 169 4.61 -10.86 3.29
N ASP A 170 3.73 -11.87 3.31
CA ASP A 170 3.82 -12.99 2.36
C ASP A 170 3.67 -12.49 0.93
N SER A 171 4.24 -13.22 -0.03
CA SER A 171 3.98 -12.99 -1.46
C SER A 171 3.73 -14.30 -2.21
N PHE A 172 2.96 -14.21 -3.29
CA PHE A 172 2.67 -15.34 -4.16
C PHE A 172 2.63 -14.91 -5.63
N VAL A 173 3.05 -15.79 -6.53
CA VAL A 173 3.18 -15.49 -7.96
C VAL A 173 2.11 -16.22 -8.76
N MET A 174 1.39 -15.48 -9.60
CA MET A 174 0.39 -16.01 -10.52
C MET A 174 0.84 -15.87 -11.97
N ALA A 175 0.63 -16.91 -12.76
CA ALA A 175 0.75 -16.88 -14.21
C ALA A 175 -0.56 -16.37 -14.82
N MET A 176 -0.45 -15.36 -15.66
CA MET A 176 -1.57 -14.60 -16.20
C MET A 176 -1.51 -14.56 -17.73
N HIS A 177 -2.65 -14.35 -18.36
CA HIS A 177 -2.76 -14.04 -19.77
C HIS A 177 -3.81 -12.96 -19.99
N ASN A 178 -3.53 -12.02 -20.88
CA ASN A 178 -4.56 -11.18 -21.47
C ASN A 178 -4.25 -10.91 -22.95
N ASP A 179 -5.29 -10.57 -23.71
CA ASP A 179 -5.16 -10.42 -25.16
C ASP A 179 -4.25 -9.25 -25.57
N MET A 180 -4.07 -8.27 -24.68
CA MET A 180 -3.29 -7.05 -24.95
C MET A 180 -1.78 -7.22 -24.70
N PHE A 181 -1.41 -7.95 -23.66
CA PHE A 181 -0.03 -8.09 -23.18
C PHE A 181 0.52 -9.53 -23.33
N GLY A 182 -0.32 -10.48 -23.74
CA GLY A 182 0.05 -11.89 -23.86
C GLY A 182 0.20 -12.57 -22.50
N ASP A 183 1.11 -13.54 -22.42
CA ASP A 183 1.43 -14.23 -21.17
C ASP A 183 2.36 -13.37 -20.31
N TYR A 184 2.02 -13.23 -19.03
CA TYR A 184 2.84 -12.53 -18.04
C TYR A 184 2.73 -13.18 -16.67
N ILE A 185 3.58 -12.74 -15.75
CA ILE A 185 3.53 -13.16 -14.35
C ILE A 185 3.36 -11.94 -13.46
N ILE A 186 2.63 -12.11 -12.37
CA ILE A 186 2.38 -11.07 -11.39
C ILE A 186 2.72 -11.60 -10.00
N GLU A 187 3.45 -10.81 -9.22
CA GLU A 187 3.76 -11.11 -7.82
C GLU A 187 2.80 -10.32 -6.95
N ASN A 188 2.01 -11.01 -6.15
CA ASN A 188 1.02 -10.42 -5.25
C ASN A 188 1.59 -10.35 -3.85
N HIS A 189 1.65 -9.15 -3.28
CA HIS A 189 2.16 -8.90 -1.93
C HIS A 189 0.99 -8.81 -0.95
N VAL A 190 0.99 -9.64 0.09
CA VAL A 190 -0.11 -9.70 1.06
C VAL A 190 -0.06 -8.50 1.98
N VAL A 191 -1.14 -7.71 1.97
CA VAL A 191 -1.29 -6.46 2.73
C VAL A 191 -2.40 -6.52 3.79
N VAL A 192 -3.23 -7.57 3.75
CA VAL A 192 -4.22 -7.88 4.80
C VAL A 192 -4.21 -9.40 5.00
N CYS A 193 -4.08 -9.84 6.24
CA CYS A 193 -4.28 -11.24 6.61
C CYS A 193 -4.81 -11.31 8.05
N GLU A 194 -6.09 -11.60 8.16
CA GLU A 194 -6.82 -11.80 9.41
C GLU A 194 -7.58 -13.13 9.25
N PRO A 195 -7.05 -14.25 9.78
CA PRO A 195 -7.67 -15.57 9.62
C PRO A 195 -9.17 -15.57 9.92
N GLY A 196 -9.97 -16.10 8.99
CA GLY A 196 -11.43 -16.16 9.07
C GLY A 196 -12.16 -14.80 8.92
N ARG A 197 -11.44 -13.70 8.67
CA ARG A 197 -12.00 -12.33 8.68
C ARG A 197 -11.63 -11.49 7.47
N ALA A 198 -10.38 -11.50 7.02
CA ALA A 198 -9.99 -10.73 5.86
C ALA A 198 -8.68 -11.21 5.24
N VAL A 199 -8.60 -11.16 3.92
CA VAL A 199 -7.34 -11.38 3.18
C VAL A 199 -7.27 -10.43 2.00
N GLY A 200 -6.08 -9.92 1.71
CA GLY A 200 -5.93 -8.99 0.60
C GLY A 200 -4.48 -8.78 0.21
N TRP A 201 -4.29 -8.44 -1.06
CA TRP A 201 -2.97 -8.33 -1.68
C TRP A 201 -2.89 -7.18 -2.68
N ALA A 202 -1.67 -6.74 -2.92
CA ALA A 202 -1.31 -5.68 -3.85
C ALA A 202 -0.40 -6.27 -4.95
N PRO A 203 -0.85 -6.31 -6.22
CA PRO A 203 -0.05 -6.85 -7.31
C PRO A 203 1.11 -5.93 -7.71
N GLY A 204 2.25 -6.54 -8.02
CA GLY A 204 3.47 -5.94 -8.53
C GLY A 204 4.09 -6.78 -9.64
N ARG A 205 5.07 -6.21 -10.34
CA ARG A 205 5.94 -7.02 -11.21
C ARG A 205 6.86 -7.88 -10.33
N PRO A 206 7.31 -9.06 -10.79
CA PRO A 206 8.18 -9.92 -9.99
C PRO A 206 9.42 -9.19 -9.49
N GLY A 207 9.67 -9.25 -8.17
CA GLY A 207 10.77 -8.55 -7.51
C GLY A 207 10.66 -7.02 -7.48
N GLU A 208 9.55 -6.44 -7.96
CA GLU A 208 9.27 -5.01 -7.91
C GLU A 208 8.17 -4.69 -6.88
N ARG A 209 8.05 -3.41 -6.54
CA ARG A 209 7.01 -2.90 -5.63
C ARG A 209 5.61 -3.03 -6.26
N PRO A 210 4.55 -3.14 -5.43
CA PRO A 210 3.18 -3.11 -5.93
C PRO A 210 2.88 -1.85 -6.75
N LEU A 211 2.09 -2.02 -7.81
CA LEU A 211 1.78 -0.97 -8.78
C LEU A 211 0.69 0.01 -8.31
N GLY A 212 0.14 -0.20 -7.11
CA GLY A 212 -0.91 0.63 -6.51
C GLY A 212 -2.32 0.04 -6.60
N HIS A 213 -2.51 -1.07 -7.32
CA HIS A 213 -3.74 -1.87 -7.23
C HIS A 213 -3.79 -2.61 -5.89
N ARG A 214 -4.97 -2.74 -5.30
CA ARG A 214 -5.21 -3.53 -4.10
C ARG A 214 -6.55 -4.26 -4.19
N TYR A 215 -6.53 -5.54 -3.85
CA TYR A 215 -7.73 -6.39 -3.75
C TYR A 215 -7.88 -6.85 -2.31
N VAL A 216 -9.01 -6.58 -1.67
CA VAL A 216 -9.29 -6.99 -0.29
C VAL A 216 -10.62 -7.71 -0.23
N TRP A 217 -10.61 -8.87 0.43
CA TRP A 217 -11.78 -9.65 0.77
C TRP A 217 -12.02 -9.56 2.27
N ARG A 218 -13.23 -9.20 2.69
CA ARG A 218 -13.67 -9.18 4.10
C ARG A 218 -14.83 -10.15 4.29
N LEU A 219 -14.79 -10.87 5.40
CA LEU A 219 -15.68 -11.97 5.74
C LEU A 219 -16.41 -11.63 7.04
N GLU A 220 -17.72 -11.48 6.94
CA GLU A 220 -18.61 -11.30 8.07
C GLU A 220 -19.42 -12.60 8.25
N PRO A 221 -19.13 -13.41 9.28
CA PRO A 221 -19.90 -14.60 9.61
C PRO A 221 -21.32 -14.21 10.00
N LEU A 222 -22.32 -14.80 9.37
CA LEU A 222 -23.74 -14.55 9.66
C LEU A 222 -24.38 -15.64 10.53
N GLY A 223 -23.64 -16.70 10.84
CA GLY A 223 -24.17 -17.91 11.47
C GLY A 223 -24.73 -18.90 10.44
N ASP A 224 -25.09 -20.10 10.89
CA ASP A 224 -25.71 -21.16 10.06
C ASP A 224 -24.93 -21.50 8.78
N ASN A 225 -23.59 -21.55 8.86
CA ASN A 225 -22.72 -21.82 7.70
C ASN A 225 -22.89 -20.79 6.56
N ARG A 226 -23.17 -19.52 6.90
CA ARG A 226 -23.25 -18.42 5.94
C ARG A 226 -22.27 -17.31 6.28
N THR A 227 -21.74 -16.69 5.24
CA THR A 227 -20.80 -15.59 5.33
C THR A 227 -21.17 -14.51 4.33
N LYS A 228 -21.26 -13.26 4.79
CA LYS A 228 -21.26 -12.12 3.88
C LYS A 228 -19.82 -11.83 3.48
N VAL A 229 -19.55 -11.96 2.19
CA VAL A 229 -18.24 -11.70 1.59
C VAL A 229 -18.30 -10.34 0.93
N THR A 230 -17.35 -9.47 1.24
CA THR A 230 -17.19 -8.16 0.62
C THR A 230 -15.86 -8.12 -0.10
N GLN A 231 -15.85 -7.82 -1.40
CA GLN A 231 -14.64 -7.62 -2.19
C GLN A 231 -14.49 -6.16 -2.56
N THR A 232 -13.30 -5.60 -2.30
CA THR A 232 -12.92 -4.24 -2.68
C THR A 232 -11.74 -4.28 -3.64
N TYR A 233 -11.89 -3.63 -4.79
CA TYR A 233 -10.79 -3.30 -5.71
C TYR A 233 -10.51 -1.80 -5.61
N ASP A 234 -9.30 -1.45 -5.19
CA ASP A 234 -8.83 -0.08 -4.94
C ASP A 234 -7.62 0.23 -5.84
N TRP A 235 -7.66 1.39 -6.51
CA TRP A 235 -6.58 1.91 -7.34
C TRP A 235 -6.17 3.34 -6.96
N SER A 236 -6.55 3.81 -5.79
CA SER A 236 -6.21 5.13 -5.24
C SER A 236 -4.70 5.36 -5.08
N ALA A 237 -3.90 4.30 -5.05
CA ALA A 237 -2.45 4.39 -4.96
C ALA A 237 -1.73 4.37 -6.32
N ILE A 238 -2.46 4.31 -7.45
CA ILE A 238 -1.85 4.29 -8.79
C ILE A 238 -1.49 5.71 -9.23
N THR A 239 -0.21 5.95 -9.46
CA THR A 239 0.30 7.27 -9.89
C THR A 239 0.88 7.28 -11.30
N ASP A 240 0.94 6.13 -11.97
CA ASP A 240 1.52 6.02 -13.31
C ASP A 240 0.60 6.68 -14.34
N ALA A 241 1.00 7.83 -14.85
CA ALA A 241 0.17 8.66 -15.73
C ALA A 241 -0.34 7.93 -16.99
N PRO A 242 0.45 7.05 -17.65
CA PRO A 242 -0.05 6.22 -18.75
C PRO A 242 -1.10 5.18 -18.34
N ALA A 243 -1.08 4.67 -17.11
CA ALA A 243 -2.04 3.68 -16.63
C ALA A 243 -3.40 4.29 -16.27
N ILE A 244 -3.42 5.52 -15.75
CA ILE A 244 -4.62 6.18 -15.22
C ILE A 244 -5.81 6.20 -16.20
N PRO A 245 -5.66 6.51 -17.50
CA PRO A 245 -6.77 6.50 -18.46
C PRO A 245 -7.43 5.13 -18.69
N HIS A 246 -6.79 4.04 -18.26
CA HIS A 246 -7.27 2.67 -18.42
C HIS A 246 -7.91 2.10 -17.14
N LEU A 247 -8.10 2.92 -16.11
CA LEU A 247 -8.75 2.52 -14.87
C LEU A 247 -10.27 2.75 -14.92
N PRO A 248 -11.07 1.89 -14.27
CA PRO A 248 -10.66 0.68 -13.56
C PRO A 248 -10.36 -0.49 -14.51
N VAL A 249 -9.38 -1.35 -14.15
CA VAL A 249 -9.09 -2.58 -14.92
C VAL A 249 -9.96 -3.77 -14.51
N ARG A 250 -10.85 -3.57 -13.53
CA ARG A 250 -11.87 -4.54 -13.12
C ARG A 250 -13.23 -3.87 -12.99
N SER A 251 -14.28 -4.57 -13.38
CA SER A 251 -15.65 -4.08 -13.27
C SER A 251 -16.35 -4.56 -12.00
N GLU A 252 -17.45 -3.90 -11.64
CA GLU A 252 -18.33 -4.33 -10.55
C GLU A 252 -18.90 -5.73 -10.80
N ASP A 253 -19.23 -6.06 -12.05
CA ASP A 253 -19.73 -7.37 -12.45
C ASP A 253 -18.67 -8.46 -12.25
N GLU A 254 -17.41 -8.20 -12.63
CA GLU A 254 -16.31 -9.15 -12.41
C GLU A 254 -16.06 -9.41 -10.92
N LEU A 255 -16.10 -8.38 -10.07
CA LEU A 255 -15.96 -8.56 -8.63
C LEU A 255 -17.14 -9.36 -8.06
N THR A 256 -18.36 -9.03 -8.46
CA THR A 256 -19.56 -9.72 -7.99
C THR A 256 -19.53 -11.21 -8.38
N GLU A 257 -19.17 -11.50 -9.62
CA GLU A 257 -19.07 -12.87 -10.11
C GLU A 257 -17.95 -13.65 -9.43
N SER A 258 -16.81 -13.00 -9.11
CA SER A 258 -15.72 -13.63 -8.35
C SER A 258 -16.20 -14.12 -6.98
N ILE A 259 -17.07 -13.36 -6.29
CA ILE A 259 -17.68 -13.83 -5.03
C ILE A 259 -18.62 -15.01 -5.28
N ARG A 260 -19.43 -14.97 -6.33
CA ARG A 260 -20.40 -16.05 -6.65
C ARG A 260 -19.73 -17.37 -6.99
N LEU A 261 -18.52 -17.34 -7.56
CA LEU A 261 -17.71 -18.52 -7.84
C LEU A 261 -17.21 -19.26 -6.58
N ILE A 262 -17.21 -18.63 -5.40
CA ILE A 262 -16.78 -19.26 -4.15
C ILE A 262 -17.63 -20.49 -3.82
N GLY A 263 -18.96 -20.40 -3.95
CA GLY A 263 -19.86 -21.52 -3.66
C GLY A 263 -19.52 -22.77 -4.49
N PRO A 264 -19.50 -22.68 -5.83
CA PRO A 264 -19.06 -23.76 -6.71
C PRO A 264 -17.64 -24.26 -6.48
N ALA A 265 -16.71 -23.40 -6.06
CA ALA A 265 -15.34 -23.82 -5.75
C ALA A 265 -15.27 -24.70 -4.48
N LEU A 266 -16.23 -24.59 -3.57
CA LEU A 266 -16.23 -25.35 -2.32
C LEU A 266 -16.91 -26.73 -2.41
N THR A 267 -17.44 -27.12 -3.57
CA THR A 267 -18.13 -28.40 -3.81
C THR A 267 -17.26 -29.43 -4.50
#